data_AF-A0A517DXR8-F1
#
_entry.id   AF-A0A517DXR8-F1
#
_cell.length_a   1.000
_cell.length_b   1.000
_cell.length_c   1.000
_cell.angle_alpha   90.00
_cell.angle_beta   90.00
_cell.angle_gamma   90.00
#
_symmetry.space_group_name_H-M   'P 1'
#
loop_
_entity.id
_entity.type
_entity.pdbx_description
1 polymer ?
#
loop_
_entity_poly.entity_id
_entity_poly.type
_entity_poly.pdbx_seq_one_letter_code
_entity_poly.pdbx_strand_id
1 'polypeptide(L)' 'MAIWQVDLESREAEQHRKWLKRRGFISANYFSANGFSLAKMRQLAQDGKLHAIQCRFGNSVRWYYLESQAELARIRGELS' A
#
# COMPACT_ATOMS: atom_id res chain seq x y z
N MET A 1 10.43 8.52 -4.79
CA MET A 1 10.82 7.33 -4.02
C MET A 1 9.59 6.43 -3.95
N ALA A 2 9.58 5.32 -4.67
CA ALA A 2 8.32 4.70 -5.11
C ALA A 2 7.81 3.58 -4.17
N ILE A 3 8.74 2.77 -3.66
CA ILE A 3 8.42 1.62 -2.80
C ILE A 3 9.35 1.65 -1.61
N TRP A 4 8.79 1.67 -0.41
CA TRP A 4 9.56 1.58 0.83
C TRP A 4 9.43 0.17 1.42
N GLN A 5 10.54 -0.43 1.83
CA GLN A 5 10.53 -1.77 2.43
C GLN A 5 10.80 -1.65 3.92
N VAL A 6 9.97 -2.31 4.72
CA VAL A 6 10.10 -2.35 6.18
C VAL A 6 10.01 -3.80 6.63
N ASP A 7 11.07 -4.30 7.24
CA ASP A 7 11.04 -5.58 7.94
C ASP A 7 10.52 -5.34 9.36
N LEU A 8 9.46 -6.07 9.72
CA LEU A 8 8.76 -5.93 10.99
C LEU A 8 8.66 -7.27 11.69
N GLU A 9 8.89 -7.25 13.00
CA GLU A 9 8.54 -8.38 13.85
C GLU A 9 7.03 -8.41 14.12
N SER A 10 6.44 -9.59 14.27
CA SER A 10 4.99 -9.76 14.49
C SER A 10 4.47 -8.96 15.71
N ARG A 11 5.32 -8.70 16.71
CA ARG A 11 4.98 -7.94 17.92
C ARG A 11 4.79 -6.44 17.65
N GLU A 12 5.48 -5.90 16.64
CA GLU A 12 5.44 -4.47 16.28
C GLU A 12 4.42 -4.18 15.16
N ALA A 13 3.91 -5.22 14.53
CA ALA A 13 2.98 -5.14 13.40
C ALA A 13 1.76 -4.24 13.67
N GLU A 14 1.19 -4.32 14.87
CA GLU A 14 0.00 -3.55 15.20
C GLU A 14 0.30 -2.05 15.39
N GLN A 15 1.40 -1.73 16.07
CA GLN A 15 1.85 -0.35 16.25
C GLN A 15 2.22 0.27 14.89
N HIS A 16 2.95 -0.48 14.06
CA HIS A 16 3.34 -0.02 12.74
C HIS A 16 2.11 0.16 11.83
N ARG A 17 1.11 -0.73 11.89
CA ARG A 17 -0.15 -0.55 11.16
C ARG A 17 -0.89 0.71 11.58
N LYS A 18 -0.96 1.01 12.89
CA LYS A 18 -1.58 2.25 13.40
C LYS A 18 -0.83 3.48 12.90
N TRP A 19 0.51 3.43 12.89
CA TRP A 19 1.36 4.50 12.39
C TRP A 19 1.19 4.73 10.88
N LEU A 20 1.16 3.65 10.09
CA LEU A 20 0.91 3.70 8.64
C LEU A 20 -0.45 4.33 8.34
N LYS A 21 -1.50 3.88 9.04
CA LYS A 21 -2.85 4.43 8.88
C LYS A 21 -2.90 5.93 9.20
N ARG A 22 -2.20 6.40 10.24
CA ARG A 22 -2.10 7.84 10.57
C ARG A 22 -1.41 8.66 9.48
N ARG A 23 -0.52 8.04 8.71
CA ARG A 23 0.15 8.65 7.56
C ARG A 23 -0.64 8.52 6.24
N GLY A 24 -1.84 7.94 6.28
CA GLY A 24 -2.67 7.72 5.09
C GLY A 24 -2.29 6.48 4.27
N PHE A 25 -1.43 5.60 4.79
CA PHE A 25 -1.13 4.32 4.15
C PHE A 25 -2.12 3.25 4.56
N ILE A 26 -2.81 2.69 3.56
CA ILE A 26 -3.88 1.73 3.75
C ILE A 26 -3.47 0.39 3.12
N SER A 27 -3.86 -0.71 3.74
CA SER A 27 -3.49 -2.06 3.28
C SER A 27 -4.09 -2.39 1.92
N ALA A 28 -3.36 -3.12 1.07
CA ALA A 28 -3.82 -3.63 -0.21
C ALA A 28 -5.20 -4.32 -0.13
N ASN A 29 -5.44 -5.12 0.93
CA ASN A 29 -6.72 -5.81 1.10
C ASN A 29 -7.93 -4.86 1.13
N TYR A 30 -7.77 -3.65 1.70
CA TYR A 30 -8.83 -2.65 1.71
C TYR A 30 -9.13 -2.15 0.29
N PHE A 31 -8.09 -1.84 -0.49
CA PHE A 31 -8.27 -1.40 -1.89
C PHE A 31 -8.91 -2.50 -2.74
N SER A 32 -8.46 -3.75 -2.58
CA SER A 32 -9.08 -4.89 -3.26
C SER A 32 -10.56 -5.04 -2.91
N ALA A 33 -10.93 -4.85 -1.64
CA ALA A 33 -12.33 -4.90 -1.20
C ALA A 33 -13.17 -3.73 -1.75
N ASN A 34 -12.56 -2.59 -2.02
CA ASN A 34 -13.20 -1.42 -2.63
C ASN A 34 -13.16 -1.43 -4.18
N GLY A 35 -12.79 -2.56 -4.79
CA GLY A 35 -12.80 -2.75 -6.25
C GLY A 35 -11.61 -2.14 -6.99
N PHE A 36 -10.51 -1.83 -6.31
CA PHE A 36 -9.27 -1.39 -6.97
C PHE A 36 -8.46 -2.58 -7.47
N SER A 37 -7.85 -2.44 -8.66
CA SER A 37 -6.96 -3.47 -9.21
C SER A 37 -5.58 -3.45 -8.53
N LEU A 38 -5.31 -4.44 -7.68
CA LEU A 38 -4.01 -4.60 -7.02
C LEU A 38 -2.83 -4.79 -7.98
N ALA A 39 -3.07 -5.36 -9.15
CA ALA A 39 -2.04 -5.54 -10.17
C ALA A 39 -1.62 -4.17 -10.71
N LYS A 40 -2.59 -3.31 -11.07
CA LYS A 40 -2.33 -1.94 -11.52
C LYS A 40 -1.71 -1.08 -10.43
N MET A 41 -2.17 -1.21 -9.17
CA MET A 41 -1.56 -0.49 -8.05
C MET A 41 -0.08 -0.85 -7.87
N ARG A 42 0.28 -2.13 -7.99
CA ARG A 42 1.68 -2.56 -7.96
C ARG A 42 2.48 -1.99 -9.11
N GLN A 43 1.92 -2.00 -10.32
CA GLN A 43 2.57 -1.43 -11.49
C GLN A 43 2.81 0.08 -11.32
N LEU A 44 1.79 0.84 -10.90
CA LEU A 44 1.94 2.27 -10.63
C LEU A 44 2.97 2.54 -9.52
N ALA A 45 3.06 1.66 -8.53
CA ALA A 45 4.07 1.75 -7.49
C ALA A 45 5.48 1.43 -8.01
N GLN A 46 5.63 0.49 -8.95
CA GLN A 46 6.91 0.23 -9.62
C GLN A 46 7.31 1.39 -10.53
N ASP A 47 6.34 2.02 -11.21
CA ASP A 47 6.52 3.17 -12.10
C ASP A 47 6.81 4.49 -11.36
N GLY A 48 6.80 4.50 -10.02
CA GLY A 48 7.00 5.73 -9.25
C GLY A 48 5.79 6.67 -9.17
N LYS A 49 4.64 6.24 -9.69
CA LYS A 49 3.39 7.02 -9.71
C LYS A 49 2.56 6.85 -8.44
N LEU A 50 2.78 5.78 -7.69
CA LEU A 50 2.08 5.48 -6.44
C LEU A 50 3.08 5.18 -5.33
N HIS A 51 2.87 5.77 -4.16
CA HIS A 51 3.68 5.48 -2.98
C HIS A 51 3.18 4.19 -2.34
N ALA A 52 4.07 3.19 -2.29
CA ALA A 52 3.81 1.92 -1.65
C ALA A 52 4.79 1.64 -0.51
N ILE A 53 4.31 0.93 0.51
CA ILE A 53 5.13 0.38 1.59
C ILE A 53 4.91 -1.13 1.61
N GLN A 54 6.01 -1.85 1.54
CA GLN A 54 6.06 -3.30 1.67
C GLN A 54 6.54 -3.64 3.08
N CYS A 55 5.63 -4.16 3.89
CA CYS A 55 5.95 -4.69 5.21
C CYS A 55 6.21 -6.20 5.10
N ARG A 56 7.41 -6.64 5.48
CA ARG A 56 7.77 -8.05 5.59
C ARG A 56 7.64 -8.50 7.04
N PHE A 57 6.96 -9.63 7.25
CA PHE A 57 6.74 -10.29 8.53
C PHE A 57 7.25 -11.72 8.41
N GLY A 58 8.54 -11.94 8.63
CA GLY A 58 9.18 -13.22 8.30
C GLY A 58 8.91 -13.59 6.84
N ASN A 59 8.14 -14.66 6.61
CA ASN A 59 7.76 -15.13 5.27
C ASN A 59 6.54 -14.43 4.64
N SER A 60 5.84 -13.55 5.38
CA SER A 60 4.63 -12.88 4.89
C SER A 60 4.92 -11.47 4.42
N VAL A 61 4.44 -11.10 3.23
CA VAL A 61 4.58 -9.75 2.68
C VAL A 61 3.21 -9.07 2.64
N ARG A 62 3.11 -7.88 3.24
CA ARG A 62 1.92 -7.04 3.18
C ARG A 62 2.23 -5.73 2.48
N TRP A 63 1.36 -5.35 1.56
CA TRP A 63 1.46 -4.10 0.82
C TRP A 63 0.52 -3.06 1.41
N TYR A 64 1.01 -1.83 1.49
CA TYR A 64 0.26 -0.65 1.89
C TYR A 64 0.48 0.42 0.83
N TYR A 65 -0.58 1.17 0.51
CA TYR A 65 -0.53 2.24 -0.50
C TYR A 65 -1.08 3.52 0.11
N LEU A 66 -0.56 4.66 -0.35
CA LEU A 66 -1.07 5.96 0.06
C LEU A 66 -2.47 6.18 -0.52
N GLU A 67 -3.46 6.35 0.34
CA GLU A 67 -4.88 6.45 -0.02
C GLU A 67 -5.16 7.60 -0.99
N SER A 68 -4.64 8.80 -0.69
CA SER A 68 -4.86 9.98 -1.53
C SER A 68 -4.36 9.79 -2.97
N GLN A 69 -3.22 9.13 -3.16
CA GLN A 69 -2.70 8.84 -4.51
C GLN A 69 -3.47 7.73 -5.21
N ALA A 70 -3.89 6.70 -4.47
CA ALA A 70 -4.71 5.63 -5.01
C ALA A 70 -6.08 6.17 -5.48
N GLU A 71 -6.73 7.03 -4.69
CA GLU A 71 -7.98 7.68 -5.07
C GLU A 71 -7.80 8.59 -6.29
N LEU A 72 -6.75 9.41 -6.33
CA LEU A 72 -6.45 10.24 -7.49
C LEU A 72 -6.22 9.40 -8.76
N ALA A 73 -5.48 8.29 -8.66
CA ALA A 73 -5.25 7.39 -9.79
C ALA A 73 -6.56 6.69 -10.23
N ARG A 74 -7.48 6.40 -9.31
CA ARG A 74 -8.82 5.91 -9.64
C ARG A 74 -9.65 6.97 -10.36
N ILE A 75 -9.65 8.21 -9.90
CA ILE A 75 -10.35 9.33 -10.55
C ILE A 75 -9.82 9.56 -11.97
N ARG A 76 -8.51 9.36 -12.18
CA ARG A 76 -7.87 9.40 -13.51
C ARG A 76 -8.20 8.21 -14.41
N GLY A 77 -8.90 7.18 -13.89
CA GLY A 77 -9.22 5.95 -14.61
C GLY A 77 -8.06 4.95 -14.68
N GLU A 78 -6.96 5.18 -13.97
CA GLU A 78 -5.77 4.32 -14.01
C GLU A 78 -5.93 3.04 -13.15
N LEU A 79 -6.91 3.01 -12.24
CA LEU A 79 -7.12 1.92 -11.27
C LEU A 79 -8.47 1.20 -11.36
N SER A 80 -9.29 1.51 -12.37
CA SER A 80 -10.51 0.77 -12.73
C SER A 80 -10.24 -0.51 -13.50
#